data_AF-A0A7S1B7J2-F1
#
_entry.id   AF-A0A7S1B7J2-F1
#
_cell.length_a   1.000
_cell.length_b   1.000
_cell.length_c   1.000
_cell.angle_alpha   90.00
_cell.angle_beta   90.00
_cell.angle_gamma   90.00
#
_symmetry.space_group_name_H-M   'P 1'
#
loop_
_entity.id
_entity.type
_entity.pdbx_description
1 polymer ?
#
loop_
_entity_poly.entity_id
_entity_poly.type
_entity_poly.pdbx_seq_one_letter_code
_entity_poly.pdbx_strand_id
1 'polypeptide(L)'
;VKCASGLTLKYMHHEVPSAPPSIPIYVASDSVDTINLLMSESKSQPKLHLVSLPSNGENLHFDAKEFINSPVEDFYSVFVDLWLLKNAACVSSGVGWYGYFGALLTGNACMVQHQSSTGKPLMNCND
;
A
#
# COMPACT_ATOMS: atom_id res chain seq x y z
N VAL A 1 12.04 6.31 -0.70
CA VAL A 1 11.40 5.06 -1.17
C VAL A 1 11.98 3.81 -0.50
N LYS A 2 13.29 3.49 -0.64
CA LYS A 2 13.87 2.26 -0.05
C LYS A 2 13.65 2.03 1.46
N CYS A 3 13.75 3.06 2.30
CA CYS A 3 13.43 2.88 3.72
C CYS A 3 11.95 2.56 3.95
N ALA A 4 11.06 3.22 3.20
CA ALA A 4 9.63 2.95 3.30
C ALA A 4 9.31 1.52 2.85
N SER A 5 9.84 1.09 1.70
CA SER A 5 9.64 -0.29 1.20
C SER A 5 10.21 -1.34 2.15
N GLY A 6 11.41 -1.11 2.70
CA GLY A 6 12.02 -1.99 3.69
C GLY A 6 11.21 -2.12 4.98
N LEU A 7 10.72 -1.00 5.54
CA LEU A 7 9.83 -1.01 6.70
C LEU A 7 8.52 -1.73 6.39
N THR A 8 7.89 -1.43 5.24
CA THR A 8 6.66 -2.09 4.78
C THR A 8 6.83 -3.61 4.71
N LEU A 9 7.91 -4.10 4.08
CA LEU A 9 8.21 -5.53 3.99
C LEU A 9 8.50 -6.15 5.37
N LYS A 10 9.23 -5.45 6.25
CA LYS A 10 9.51 -5.93 7.62
C LYS A 10 8.22 -6.11 8.42
N TYR A 11 7.28 -5.18 8.32
CA TYR A 11 5.97 -5.29 8.97
C TYR A 11 5.13 -6.43 8.39
N MET A 12 5.16 -6.58 7.07
CA MET A 12 4.54 -7.72 6.40
C MET A 12 5.11 -9.07 6.86
N HIS A 13 6.37 -9.14 7.28
CA HIS A 13 6.95 -10.36 7.87
C HIS A 13 6.56 -10.58 9.33
N HIS A 14 6.52 -9.52 10.14
CA HIS A 14 6.30 -9.63 11.58
C HIS A 14 4.86 -10.04 11.94
N GLU A 15 3.88 -9.59 11.14
CA GLU A 15 2.45 -9.89 11.30
C GLU A 15 2.02 -11.21 10.66
N VAL A 16 2.93 -11.95 10.00
CA VAL A 16 2.67 -13.26 9.40
C VAL A 16 3.35 -14.39 10.18
N PRO A 17 3.04 -14.57 11.49
CA PRO A 17 3.50 -15.76 12.18
C PRO A 17 2.66 -16.94 11.67
N SER A 18 3.30 -17.85 10.94
CA SER A 18 2.78 -19.20 10.62
C SER A 18 1.60 -19.32 9.64
N ALA A 19 1.35 -18.34 8.76
CA ALA A 19 0.33 -18.52 7.73
C ALA A 19 0.70 -19.69 6.76
N PRO A 20 -0.24 -20.60 6.43
CA PRO A 20 -0.09 -21.57 5.34
C PRO A 20 0.14 -20.85 3.99
N PRO A 21 0.55 -21.52 2.90
CA PRO A 21 1.20 -20.84 1.78
C PRO A 21 0.35 -19.69 1.21
N SER A 22 1.01 -18.54 1.11
CA SER A 22 0.69 -17.37 0.28
C SER A 22 -0.66 -16.68 0.50
N ILE A 23 -0.94 -16.18 1.71
CA ILE A 23 -1.94 -15.09 1.82
C ILE A 23 -1.40 -13.91 0.98
N PRO A 24 -2.14 -13.44 -0.04
CA PRO A 24 -1.67 -12.36 -0.89
C PRO A 24 -1.60 -11.06 -0.10
N ILE A 25 -0.54 -10.31 -0.32
CA ILE A 25 -0.37 -8.96 0.18
C ILE A 25 -0.68 -8.01 -0.96
N TYR A 26 -1.77 -7.27 -0.80
CA TYR A 26 -2.17 -6.26 -1.77
C TYR A 26 -1.35 -4.97 -1.60
N VAL A 27 -0.82 -4.45 -2.70
CA VAL A 27 -0.08 -3.19 -2.75
C VAL A 27 -0.89 -2.15 -3.54
N ALA A 28 -1.28 -1.08 -2.84
CA ALA A 28 -1.90 0.10 -3.43
C ALA A 28 -0.89 1.26 -3.44
N SER A 29 -0.66 1.86 -4.61
CA SER A 29 0.12 3.10 -4.76
C SER A 29 -0.30 3.82 -6.02
N ASP A 30 -0.28 5.14 -5.96
CA ASP A 30 -0.27 6.06 -7.09
C ASP A 30 1.01 5.97 -7.95
N SER A 31 2.14 5.63 -7.34
CA SER A 31 3.46 5.54 -7.96
C SER A 31 3.74 4.14 -8.54
N VAL A 32 3.79 4.06 -9.87
CA VAL A 32 4.19 2.85 -10.60
C VAL A 32 5.60 2.39 -10.22
N ASP A 33 6.52 3.33 -9.98
CA ASP A 33 7.88 3.02 -9.54
C ASP A 33 7.90 2.34 -8.16
N THR A 34 7.01 2.74 -7.26
CA THR A 34 6.88 2.13 -5.92
C THR A 34 6.37 0.71 -6.02
N ILE A 35 5.34 0.46 -6.85
CA ILE A 35 4.83 -0.89 -7.13
C ILE A 35 5.93 -1.76 -7.71
N ASN A 36 6.61 -1.28 -8.77
CA ASN A 36 7.68 -2.03 -9.43
C ASN A 36 8.84 -2.36 -8.50
N LEU A 37 9.24 -1.41 -7.65
CA LEU A 37 10.29 -1.64 -6.65
C LEU A 37 9.88 -2.75 -5.67
N LEU A 38 8.69 -2.65 -5.08
CA LEU A 38 8.20 -3.66 -4.12
C LEU A 38 8.07 -5.04 -4.76
N MET A 39 7.53 -5.11 -5.97
CA MET A 39 7.41 -6.34 -6.75
C MET A 39 8.78 -6.91 -7.13
N SER A 40 9.81 -6.08 -7.30
CA SER A 40 11.19 -6.54 -7.52
C SER A 40 11.83 -7.04 -6.23
N GLU A 41 11.63 -6.35 -5.10
CA GLU A 41 12.17 -6.73 -3.79
C GLU A 41 11.56 -8.05 -3.31
N SER A 42 10.27 -8.30 -3.55
CA SER A 42 9.59 -9.55 -3.18
C SER A 42 10.12 -10.79 -3.90
N LYS A 43 10.72 -10.67 -5.10
CA LYS A 43 11.32 -11.81 -5.81
C LYS A 43 12.43 -12.49 -5.01
N SER A 44 13.11 -11.72 -4.16
CA SER A 44 14.14 -12.25 -3.24
C SER A 44 13.57 -12.88 -1.97
N GLN A 45 12.24 -12.85 -1.80
CA GLN A 45 11.55 -13.24 -0.56
C GLN A 45 10.43 -14.25 -0.87
N PRO A 46 10.75 -15.55 -1.00
CA PRO A 46 9.82 -16.57 -1.51
C PRO A 46 8.58 -16.81 -0.63
N LYS A 47 8.53 -16.24 0.57
CA LYS A 47 7.37 -16.29 1.47
C LYS A 47 6.37 -15.16 1.22
N LEU A 48 6.75 -14.11 0.47
CA LEU A 48 5.89 -12.98 0.17
C LEU A 48 5.24 -13.16 -1.19
N HIS A 49 3.91 -13.17 -1.21
CA HIS A 49 3.13 -13.13 -2.43
C HIS A 49 2.50 -11.73 -2.56
N LEU A 50 3.20 -10.82 -3.23
CA LEU A 50 2.68 -9.48 -3.51
C LEU A 50 1.77 -9.51 -4.74
N VAL A 51 0.66 -8.77 -4.66
CA VAL A 51 -0.25 -8.50 -5.78
C VAL A 51 -0.60 -7.02 -5.81
N SER A 52 -0.84 -6.47 -6.98
CA SER A 52 -1.30 -5.08 -7.17
C SER A 52 -2.29 -5.03 -8.33
N LEU A 53 -3.10 -3.97 -8.41
CA LEU A 53 -3.84 -3.72 -9.63
C LEU A 53 -2.87 -3.50 -10.81
N PRO A 54 -3.26 -3.91 -12.04
CA PRO A 54 -2.52 -3.54 -13.24
C PRO A 54 -2.49 -2.02 -13.38
N SER A 55 -1.29 -1.43 -13.45
CA SER A 55 -1.12 0.01 -13.66
C SER A 55 -0.77 0.27 -15.13
N ASN A 56 -1.58 1.08 -15.80
CA ASN A 56 -1.28 1.61 -17.15
C ASN A 56 -0.69 3.05 -17.10
N GLY A 57 -0.30 3.51 -15.90
CA GLY A 57 0.14 4.87 -15.60
C GLY A 57 0.03 5.15 -14.11
N GLU A 58 0.35 6.37 -13.69
CA GLU A 58 0.08 6.83 -12.32
C GLU A 58 -1.43 7.02 -12.11
N ASN A 59 -1.94 6.64 -10.94
CA ASN A 59 -3.35 6.80 -10.62
C ASN A 59 -3.69 8.28 -10.43
N LEU A 60 -4.89 8.69 -10.85
CA LEU A 60 -5.36 10.06 -10.59
C LEU A 60 -5.58 10.30 -9.11
N HIS A 61 -5.19 11.50 -8.70
CA HIS A 61 -5.34 12.00 -7.34
C HIS A 61 -6.61 12.85 -7.21
N PHE A 62 -7.36 12.65 -6.13
CA PHE A 62 -8.55 13.48 -5.84
C PHE A 62 -8.20 14.95 -5.57
N ASP A 63 -6.96 15.25 -5.19
CA ASP A 63 -6.43 16.59 -4.98
C ASP A 63 -5.63 17.15 -6.17
N ALA A 64 -5.58 16.42 -7.29
CA ALA A 64 -5.01 16.91 -8.53
C ALA A 64 -5.89 18.03 -9.13
N LYS A 65 -5.27 19.04 -9.74
CA LYS A 65 -6.00 20.13 -10.42
C LYS A 65 -6.86 19.60 -11.58
N GLU A 66 -6.43 18.47 -12.12
CA GLU A 66 -7.03 17.72 -13.20
C GLU A 66 -8.35 17.04 -12.77
N PHE A 67 -8.58 16.85 -11.47
CA PHE A 67 -9.78 16.21 -10.90
C PHE A 67 -11.09 16.76 -11.49
N ILE A 68 -11.19 18.09 -11.61
CA ILE A 68 -12.42 18.76 -12.08
C ILE A 68 -12.77 18.39 -13.52
N ASN A 69 -11.77 18.05 -14.33
CA ASN A 69 -11.93 17.76 -15.75
C ASN A 69 -11.84 16.25 -16.07
N SER A 70 -11.55 15.42 -15.08
CA SER A 70 -11.42 13.98 -15.26
C SER A 70 -12.77 13.28 -15.14
N PRO A 71 -13.10 12.36 -16.06
CA PRO A 71 -14.27 11.49 -15.91
C PRO A 71 -14.15 10.62 -14.66
N VAL A 72 -15.29 10.27 -14.06
CA VAL A 72 -15.35 9.49 -12.80
C VAL A 72 -14.70 8.12 -12.96
N GLU A 73 -14.79 7.55 -14.16
CA GLU A 73 -14.23 6.27 -14.55
C GLU A 73 -12.72 6.21 -14.38
N ASP A 74 -12.01 7.34 -14.50
CA ASP A 74 -10.56 7.40 -14.31
C ASP A 74 -10.14 7.18 -12.84
N PHE A 75 -11.09 7.28 -11.90
CA PHE A 75 -10.88 7.00 -10.47
C PHE A 75 -11.23 5.56 -10.08
N TYR A 76 -11.56 4.69 -11.04
CA TYR A 76 -11.95 3.31 -10.76
C TYR A 76 -10.91 2.56 -9.91
N SER A 77 -9.62 2.70 -10.23
CA SER A 77 -8.53 2.06 -9.47
C SER A 77 -8.52 2.49 -8.00
N VAL A 78 -8.81 3.77 -7.72
CA VAL A 78 -8.88 4.32 -6.37
C VAL A 78 -10.02 3.68 -5.57
N PHE A 79 -11.20 3.50 -6.18
CA PHE A 79 -12.30 2.83 -5.50
C PHE A 79 -12.04 1.33 -5.26
N VAL A 80 -11.40 0.65 -6.20
CA VAL A 80 -11.04 -0.77 -6.04
C VAL A 80 -9.98 -0.95 -4.97
N ASP A 81 -8.96 -0.10 -4.93
CA ASP A 81 -7.94 -0.06 -3.89
C ASP A 81 -8.57 0.08 -2.50
N LEU A 82 -9.45 1.07 -2.30
CA LEU A 82 -10.13 1.26 -1.02
C LEU A 82 -11.00 0.08 -0.63
N TRP A 83 -11.68 -0.53 -1.61
CA TRP A 83 -12.47 -1.73 -1.39
C TRP A 83 -11.61 -2.92 -0.98
N LEU A 84 -10.44 -3.12 -1.60
CA LEU A 84 -9.49 -4.18 -1.23
C LEU A 84 -8.88 -3.91 0.15
N LEU A 85 -8.45 -2.67 0.43
CA LEU A 85 -7.90 -2.28 1.74
C LEU A 85 -8.92 -2.49 2.85
N LYS A 86 -10.18 -2.11 2.65
CA LYS A 86 -11.27 -2.35 3.61
C LYS A 86 -11.43 -3.83 3.98
N ASN A 87 -11.19 -4.73 3.03
CA ASN A 87 -11.35 -6.18 3.26
C ASN A 87 -10.05 -6.85 3.72
N ALA A 88 -8.96 -6.11 3.90
CA ALA A 88 -7.71 -6.66 4.40
C ALA A 88 -7.78 -7.00 5.89
N ALA A 89 -7.08 -8.06 6.30
CA ALA A 89 -6.95 -8.43 7.71
C ALA A 89 -6.11 -7.40 8.50
N CYS A 90 -5.13 -6.80 7.84
CA CYS A 90 -4.23 -5.78 8.37
C CYS A 90 -3.89 -4.79 7.28
N VAL A 91 -3.72 -3.51 7.63
CA VAL A 91 -3.31 -2.47 6.67
C VAL A 91 -2.06 -1.76 7.16
N SER A 92 -1.03 -1.75 6.31
CA SER A 92 0.17 -0.94 6.49
C SER A 92 0.11 0.25 5.56
N SER A 93 0.34 1.46 6.08
CA SER A 93 0.15 2.71 5.36
C SER A 93 1.34 3.65 5.47
N GLY A 94 1.66 4.28 4.33
CA GLY A 94 2.72 5.25 4.18
C GLY A 94 2.21 6.68 4.10
N VAL A 95 2.62 7.39 3.06
CA VAL A 95 2.35 8.82 2.86
C VAL A 95 0.92 9.07 2.38
N GLY A 96 0.41 10.29 2.61
CA GLY A 96 -0.81 10.78 1.93
C GLY A 96 -2.14 10.33 2.53
N TRP A 97 -2.14 9.69 3.71
CA TRP A 97 -3.34 9.26 4.46
C TRP A 97 -4.29 8.29 3.72
N TYR A 98 -4.07 8.00 2.44
CA TYR A 98 -4.92 7.13 1.64
C TYR A 98 -5.00 5.71 2.21
N GLY A 99 -3.84 5.09 2.44
CA GLY A 99 -3.77 3.77 3.07
C GLY A 99 -4.32 3.78 4.51
N TYR A 100 -4.14 4.87 5.25
CA TYR A 100 -4.68 5.03 6.60
C TYR A 100 -6.20 5.13 6.58
N PHE A 101 -6.77 5.87 5.63
CA PHE A 101 -8.22 5.90 5.42
C PHE A 101 -8.75 4.51 5.07
N GLY A 102 -8.09 3.79 4.18
CA GLY A 102 -8.39 2.38 3.90
C GLY A 102 -8.34 1.50 5.16
N ALA A 103 -7.35 1.70 6.03
CA ALA A 103 -7.24 1.00 7.30
C ALA A 103 -8.43 1.29 8.24
N LEU A 104 -8.85 2.55 8.35
CA LEU A 104 -10.03 2.91 9.16
C LEU A 104 -11.31 2.22 8.65
N LEU A 105 -11.45 2.02 7.34
CA LEU A 105 -12.62 1.36 6.75
C LEU A 105 -12.71 -0.14 7.11
N THR A 106 -11.60 -0.78 7.47
CA THR A 106 -11.58 -2.19 7.87
C THR A 106 -12.38 -2.48 9.13
N GLY A 107 -12.48 -1.49 10.03
CA GLY A 107 -13.05 -1.67 11.36
C GLY A 107 -12.25 -2.60 12.28
N ASN A 108 -11.01 -2.97 11.93
CA ASN A 108 -10.13 -3.80 12.74
C ASN A 108 -9.02 -2.97 13.43
N ALA A 109 -8.33 -3.57 14.40
CA ALA A 109 -7.25 -2.91 15.15
C ALA A 109 -5.87 -3.05 14.48
N CYS A 110 -5.74 -3.85 13.42
CA CYS A 110 -4.47 -4.16 12.79
C CYS A 110 -4.11 -3.10 11.74
N MET A 111 -3.62 -1.96 12.23
CA MET A 111 -3.23 -0.83 11.40
C MET A 111 -1.82 -0.37 11.78
N VAL A 112 -0.92 -0.34 10.80
CA VAL A 112 0.44 0.19 10.96
C VAL A 112 0.61 1.42 10.07
N GLN A 113 1.03 2.53 10.66
CA GLN A 113 1.45 3.70 9.91
C GLN A 113 2.97 3.82 10.00
N HIS A 114 3.66 3.61 8.88
CA HIS A 114 5.14 3.62 8.85
C HIS A 114 5.72 4.97 8.38
N GLN A 115 4.90 5.85 7.81
CA GLN A 115 5.29 7.22 7.46
C GLN A 115 4.21 8.24 7.81
N SER A 116 4.66 9.45 8.12
CA SER A 116 3.80 10.63 8.27
C SER A 116 3.25 11.10 6.92
N SER A 117 2.26 12.00 6.98
CA SER A 117 1.70 12.66 5.80
C SER A 117 2.72 13.42 4.94
N THR A 118 3.86 13.82 5.52
CA THR A 118 4.93 14.53 4.81
C THR A 118 6.07 13.60 4.38
N GLY A 119 5.88 12.28 4.43
CA GLY A 119 6.89 11.30 4.01
C GLY A 119 8.00 11.01 5.02
N LYS A 120 8.00 11.67 6.19
CA LYS A 120 8.97 11.34 7.25
C LYS A 120 8.65 9.96 7.82
N PRO A 121 9.63 9.04 7.93
CA PRO A 121 9.45 7.77 8.64
C PRO A 121 8.98 8.04 10.07
N LEU A 122 7.99 7.28 10.53
CA LEU A 122 7.56 7.32 11.93
C LEU A 122 8.43 6.42 12.83
N MET A 123 9.36 5.68 12.22
CA MET A 123 10.27 4.74 12.86
C MET A 123 11.65 4.81 12.22
N ASN A 124 12.67 4.40 12.95
CA ASN A 124 14.04 4.40 12.46
C ASN A 124 14.21 3.29 11.41
N CYS A 125 14.82 3.63 10.26
CA CYS A 125 15.06 2.70 9.16
C CYS A 125 16.16 1.64 9.47
N ASN A 126 16.83 1.77 10.62
CA ASN A 126 17.98 0.95 11.02
C ASN A 126 17.66 -0.05 12.15
N ASP A 127 16.45 0.00 12.70
CA ASP A 127 15.95 -0.97 13.68
C ASP A 127 15.37 -2.19 12.97
#